data_AF-A0A2T7THW4-F1
#
_entry.id   AF-A0A2T7THW4-F1
#
_cell.length_a   1.000
_cell.length_b   1.000
_cell.length_c   1.000
_cell.angle_alpha   90.00
_cell.angle_beta   90.00
_cell.angle_gamma   90.00
#
_symmetry.space_group_name_H-M   'P 1'
#
loop_
_entity.id
_entity.type
_entity.pdbx_description
1 polymer ?
#
loop_
_entity_poly.entity_id
_entity_poly.type
_entity_poly.pdbx_seq_one_letter_code
_entity_poly.pdbx_strand_id
1 'polypeptide(L)'
;MTSSRVVKDSADTRRSGFRGTLRTLARRTLRTVALLLAFTLVVALGLNLDGPPADGPPPLSFTEEAQLGAESRAADLAAAATALSVAVSSGGASSDGASSNGAESELSGTYAETAGILQEQADALWHPVLSDPPVTSAPTAAGLSEPTVAAESTAAPTPTPTPAGFVADLFSSAQQNLNAAVTAEPGIARLLASVGASQRRQALALADLQGLKSPPPGPLPSVAAGPSPTCPAPIPRNGTAGGSTPRAGTSPEDHPEADLLGEAVAAEHRSAYAYEVAAARGAEPSTLVEFAAEHASAAGAGETLLRTITCPQPGPQAPAFALDAAFFDDPEATLAALNTELMTMYVDMVGLTDGPARRWAVQRFSDLAHHQHLATDAVEAFPGIRN
;
A
#
# COMPACT_ATOMS: atom_id res chain seq x y z
N MET A 1 -1.04 69.16 72.39
CA MET A 1 -0.57 70.54 72.62
C MET A 1 0.51 70.86 71.61
N THR A 2 0.44 72.06 71.03
CA THR A 2 1.53 72.83 70.37
C THR A 2 2.19 72.21 69.13
N SER A 3 2.00 72.80 67.93
CA SER A 3 2.82 73.89 67.34
C SER A 3 4.24 73.43 66.97
N SER A 4 4.92 73.83 65.90
CA SER A 4 4.68 74.76 64.79
C SER A 4 6.05 74.93 64.09
N ARG A 5 6.06 75.02 62.75
CA ARG A 5 7.10 75.65 61.87
C ARG A 5 8.48 74.98 61.86
N VAL A 6 9.21 74.90 60.74
CA VAL A 6 9.87 75.95 59.92
C VAL A 6 10.34 75.20 58.64
N VAL A 7 9.90 75.48 57.41
CA VAL A 7 10.19 76.56 56.45
C VAL A 7 11.65 76.63 55.94
N LYS A 8 11.80 76.33 54.63
CA LYS A 8 12.82 76.78 53.63
C LYS A 8 14.27 76.29 53.81
N ASP A 9 15.06 76.04 52.76
CA ASP A 9 15.13 76.74 51.47
C ASP A 9 15.54 75.86 50.28
N SER A 10 15.22 76.38 49.11
CA SER A 10 15.44 75.85 47.77
C SER A 10 16.77 76.31 47.17
N ALA A 11 17.42 75.43 46.39
CA ALA A 11 18.29 75.73 45.23
C ALA A 11 18.76 74.36 44.70
N ASP A 12 18.88 74.04 43.42
CA ASP A 12 18.62 74.72 42.16
C ASP A 12 18.77 73.65 41.07
N THR A 13 18.06 73.77 39.95
CA THR A 13 18.57 73.66 38.56
C THR A 13 17.50 73.24 37.56
N ARG A 14 17.05 74.25 36.82
CA ARG A 14 16.32 74.17 35.57
C ARG A 14 17.21 73.67 34.44
N ARG A 15 16.79 72.61 33.74
CA ARG A 15 16.98 72.44 32.29
C ARG A 15 15.77 71.68 31.72
N SER A 16 14.72 72.43 31.38
CA SER A 16 13.56 71.95 30.64
C SER A 16 13.29 72.88 29.46
N GLY A 17 13.36 72.33 28.25
CA GLY A 17 12.83 73.02 27.08
C GLY A 17 13.51 72.60 25.80
N PHE A 18 13.22 71.39 25.29
CA PHE A 18 13.24 71.06 23.85
C PHE A 18 12.77 69.62 23.50
N ARG A 19 11.87 68.99 24.30
CA ARG A 19 11.46 67.57 24.08
C ARG A 19 9.97 67.37 23.70
N GLY A 20 9.24 68.44 23.42
CA GLY A 20 7.79 68.38 23.17
C GLY A 20 7.36 68.11 21.72
N THR A 21 8.13 68.57 20.72
CA THR A 21 7.68 68.61 19.32
C THR A 21 8.16 67.45 18.45
N LEU A 22 9.20 66.71 18.86
CA LEU A 22 9.71 65.55 18.11
C LEU A 22 8.86 64.27 18.30
N ARG A 23 8.13 64.16 19.43
CA ARG A 23 7.34 62.94 19.74
C ARG A 23 6.06 62.82 18.92
N THR A 24 5.49 63.94 18.46
CA THR A 24 4.25 63.94 17.67
C THR A 24 4.51 63.63 16.20
N LEU A 25 5.65 64.08 15.65
CA LEU A 25 6.09 63.71 14.29
C LEU A 25 6.48 62.23 14.19
N ALA A 26 7.23 61.70 15.16
CA ALA A 26 7.62 60.30 15.18
C ALA A 26 6.44 59.32 15.27
N ARG A 27 5.35 59.70 15.96
CA ARG A 27 4.13 58.87 16.02
C ARG A 27 3.35 58.88 14.71
N ARG A 28 3.38 59.98 13.95
CA ARG A 28 2.74 60.05 12.63
C ARG A 28 3.50 59.21 11.61
N THR A 29 4.83 59.28 11.59
CA THR A 29 5.65 58.48 10.67
C THR A 29 5.57 56.98 10.95
N LEU A 30 5.54 56.57 12.22
CA LEU A 30 5.36 55.16 12.57
C LEU A 30 4.00 54.61 12.10
N ARG A 31 2.94 55.43 12.24
CA ARG A 31 1.59 55.04 11.84
C ARG A 31 1.43 54.94 10.33
N THR A 32 2.08 55.82 9.57
CA THR A 32 2.09 55.75 8.10
C THR A 32 2.91 54.56 7.60
N VAL A 33 4.05 54.26 8.23
CA VAL A 33 4.86 53.07 7.87
C VAL A 33 4.11 51.77 8.19
N ALA A 34 3.43 51.69 9.33
CA ALA A 34 2.62 50.52 9.68
C ALA A 34 1.46 50.30 8.70
N LEU A 35 0.79 51.37 8.25
CA LEU A 35 -0.26 51.28 7.23
C LEU A 35 0.30 50.87 5.87
N LEU A 36 1.47 51.37 5.48
CA LEU A 36 2.14 50.95 4.25
C LEU A 36 2.54 49.47 4.30
N LEU A 37 3.07 49.00 5.42
CA LEU A 37 3.39 47.58 5.64
C LEU A 37 2.15 46.69 5.62
N ALA A 38 1.06 47.12 6.26
CA ALA A 38 -0.22 46.40 6.22
C ALA A 38 -0.78 46.39 4.79
N PHE A 39 -0.67 47.50 4.06
CA PHE A 39 -1.10 47.57 2.67
C PHE A 39 -0.24 46.68 1.77
N THR A 40 1.09 46.68 1.91
CA THR A 40 1.96 45.77 1.15
C THR A 40 1.74 44.31 1.54
N LEU A 41 1.40 44.03 2.80
CA LEU A 41 1.03 42.68 3.25
C LEU A 41 -0.30 42.25 2.63
N VAL A 42 -1.31 43.12 2.62
CA VAL A 42 -2.62 42.86 1.99
C VAL A 42 -2.49 42.75 0.48
N VAL A 43 -1.61 43.52 -0.15
CA VAL A 43 -1.32 43.42 -1.58
C VAL A 43 -0.50 42.16 -1.88
N ALA A 44 0.46 41.78 -1.02
CA ALA A 44 1.20 40.53 -1.17
C ALA A 44 0.34 39.28 -0.91
N LEU A 45 -0.65 39.36 -0.01
CA LEU A 45 -1.64 38.29 0.21
C LEU A 45 -2.78 38.32 -0.83
N GLY A 46 -3.10 39.49 -1.39
CA GLY A 46 -4.21 39.71 -2.33
C GLY A 46 -3.83 39.66 -3.81
N LEU A 47 -2.53 39.61 -4.14
CA LEU A 47 -2.02 39.39 -5.49
C LEU A 47 -1.67 37.91 -5.77
N ASN A 48 -2.21 36.96 -5.01
CA ASN A 48 -2.60 35.68 -5.61
C ASN A 48 -3.88 35.92 -6.42
N LEU A 49 -3.73 36.72 -7.48
CA LEU A 49 -4.67 36.67 -8.58
C LEU A 49 -4.41 35.33 -9.22
N ASP A 50 -5.20 34.33 -8.80
CA ASP A 50 -5.41 33.11 -9.56
C ASP A 50 -5.58 33.54 -11.02
N GLY A 51 -4.56 33.28 -11.84
CA GLY A 51 -4.74 33.30 -13.27
C GLY A 51 -5.93 32.41 -13.59
N PRO A 52 -6.64 32.65 -14.72
CA PRO A 52 -7.61 31.67 -15.18
C PRO A 52 -6.94 30.29 -15.07
N PRO A 53 -7.56 29.30 -14.40
CA PRO A 53 -6.93 28.01 -14.17
C PRO A 53 -6.34 27.60 -15.50
N ALA A 54 -5.02 27.40 -15.54
CA ALA A 54 -4.41 26.85 -16.74
C ALA A 54 -5.25 25.60 -17.07
N ASP A 55 -5.81 25.54 -18.28
CA ASP A 55 -6.58 24.40 -18.77
C ASP A 55 -5.64 23.20 -18.94
N GLY A 56 -4.98 22.80 -17.85
CA GLY A 56 -4.20 21.60 -17.73
C GLY A 56 -5.13 20.42 -17.53
N PRO A 57 -4.69 19.21 -17.91
CA PRO A 57 -5.45 18.01 -17.59
C PRO A 57 -5.71 17.95 -16.08
N PRO A 58 -6.87 17.37 -15.66
CA PRO A 58 -7.16 17.18 -14.25
C PRO A 58 -6.01 16.38 -13.59
N PRO A 59 -5.73 16.60 -12.29
CA PRO A 59 -4.76 15.77 -11.58
C PRO A 59 -5.20 14.31 -11.63
N LEU A 60 -4.24 13.41 -11.72
CA LEU A 60 -4.48 11.98 -11.68
C LEU A 60 -5.15 11.59 -10.35
N SER A 61 -6.03 10.61 -10.40
CA SER A 61 -6.55 9.96 -9.21
C SER A 61 -5.49 9.10 -8.54
N PHE A 62 -5.68 8.78 -7.25
CA PHE A 62 -4.77 7.90 -6.52
C PHE A 62 -4.54 6.56 -7.23
N THR A 63 -5.60 5.97 -7.80
CA THR A 63 -5.52 4.68 -8.51
C THR A 63 -4.66 4.80 -9.76
N GLU A 64 -4.84 5.87 -10.54
CA GLU A 64 -4.05 6.12 -11.75
C GLU A 64 -2.58 6.37 -11.42
N GLU A 65 -2.30 7.16 -10.37
CA GLU A 65 -0.93 7.39 -9.88
C GLU A 65 -0.28 6.08 -9.40
N ALA A 66 -1.01 5.26 -8.65
CA ALA A 66 -0.51 3.98 -8.16
C ALA A 66 -0.24 2.99 -9.31
N GLN A 67 -1.14 2.91 -10.29
CA GLN A 67 -0.98 2.06 -11.46
C GLN A 67 0.22 2.49 -12.31
N LEU A 68 0.33 3.78 -12.64
CA LEU A 68 1.45 4.31 -13.42
C LEU A 68 2.78 4.17 -12.69
N GLY A 69 2.79 4.40 -11.37
CA GLY A 69 3.97 4.20 -10.53
C GLY A 69 4.41 2.73 -10.49
N ALA A 70 3.46 1.80 -10.35
CA ALA A 70 3.72 0.36 -10.37
C ALA A 70 4.24 -0.11 -11.72
N GLU A 71 3.67 0.39 -12.83
CA GLU A 71 4.09 0.11 -14.20
C GLU A 71 5.56 0.53 -14.41
N SER A 72 5.86 1.81 -14.17
CA SER A 72 7.21 2.36 -14.31
C SER A 72 8.22 1.60 -13.45
N ARG A 73 7.84 1.26 -12.21
CA ARG A 73 8.73 0.55 -11.30
C ARG A 73 8.99 -0.89 -11.74
N ALA A 74 7.97 -1.59 -12.24
CA ALA A 74 8.13 -2.93 -12.79
C ALA A 74 9.06 -2.93 -14.02
N ALA A 75 8.92 -1.96 -14.92
CA ALA A 75 9.79 -1.80 -16.08
C ALA A 75 11.26 -1.51 -15.68
N ASP A 76 11.49 -0.60 -14.72
CA ASP A 76 12.82 -0.31 -14.20
C ASP A 76 13.48 -1.54 -13.56
N LEU A 77 12.71 -2.32 -12.79
CA LEU A 77 13.17 -3.57 -12.17
C LEU A 77 13.48 -4.63 -13.24
N ALA A 78 12.68 -4.74 -14.29
CA ALA A 78 12.93 -5.66 -15.41
C ALA A 78 14.26 -5.33 -16.12
N ALA A 79 14.53 -4.05 -16.35
CA ALA A 79 15.79 -3.58 -16.92
C ALA A 79 16.98 -3.87 -15.99
N ALA A 80 16.83 -3.66 -14.67
CA ALA A 80 17.85 -3.97 -13.68
C ALA A 80 18.17 -5.47 -13.60
N ALA A 81 17.14 -6.32 -13.61
CA ALA A 81 17.28 -7.78 -13.64
C ALA A 81 18.01 -8.27 -14.90
N THR A 82 17.68 -7.69 -16.06
CA THR A 82 18.37 -7.97 -17.33
C THR A 82 19.86 -7.59 -17.25
N ALA A 83 20.17 -6.40 -16.72
CA ALA A 83 21.55 -5.95 -16.55
C ALA A 83 22.34 -6.87 -15.61
N LEU A 84 21.72 -7.34 -14.51
CA LEU A 84 22.32 -8.28 -13.58
C LEU A 84 22.57 -9.65 -14.22
N SER A 85 21.62 -10.18 -15.00
CA SER A 85 21.79 -11.43 -15.75
C SER A 85 23.00 -11.38 -16.69
N VAL A 86 23.15 -10.28 -17.45
CA VAL A 86 24.30 -10.07 -18.34
C VAL A 86 25.61 -9.91 -17.55
N ALA A 87 25.59 -9.21 -16.42
CA ALA A 87 26.76 -9.01 -15.57
C ALA A 87 27.27 -10.34 -14.98
N VAL A 88 26.36 -11.19 -14.48
CA VAL A 88 26.70 -12.53 -13.96
C VAL A 88 27.24 -13.42 -15.08
N SER A 89 26.61 -13.43 -16.25
CA SER A 89 27.07 -14.19 -17.42
C SER A 89 28.46 -13.79 -17.92
N SER A 90 28.81 -12.51 -17.85
CA SER A 90 30.10 -11.98 -18.32
C SER A 90 31.23 -12.11 -17.30
N GLY A 91 30.92 -12.13 -15.99
CA GLY A 91 31.90 -12.35 -14.92
C GLY A 91 32.52 -13.75 -14.92
N GLY A 92 31.75 -14.77 -15.33
CA GLY A 92 32.19 -16.17 -15.40
C GLY A 92 33.17 -16.50 -16.54
N ALA A 93 33.51 -15.54 -17.41
CA ALA A 93 34.47 -15.75 -18.50
C ALA A 93 35.95 -15.73 -18.06
N SER A 94 36.22 -15.62 -16.75
CA SER A 94 37.59 -15.67 -16.22
C SER A 94 38.12 -17.11 -16.22
N SER A 95 39.26 -17.30 -16.88
CA SER A 95 39.73 -18.55 -17.51
C SER A 95 40.19 -19.71 -16.63
N ASP A 96 39.96 -19.70 -15.31
CA ASP A 96 40.54 -20.71 -14.41
C ASP A 96 39.51 -21.74 -13.95
N GLY A 97 39.08 -22.55 -14.93
CA GLY A 97 38.67 -23.95 -14.84
C GLY A 97 37.96 -24.51 -13.59
N ALA A 98 36.67 -24.81 -13.78
CA ALA A 98 35.98 -26.04 -13.35
C ALA A 98 35.53 -26.17 -11.88
N SER A 99 34.46 -25.46 -11.50
CA SER A 99 33.32 -26.00 -10.69
C SER A 99 32.22 -24.97 -10.37
N SER A 100 32.45 -23.67 -10.52
CA SER A 100 31.47 -22.62 -10.17
C SER A 100 30.39 -22.34 -11.22
N ASN A 101 30.55 -22.87 -12.44
CA ASN A 101 29.68 -22.52 -13.58
C ASN A 101 28.20 -22.87 -13.38
N GLY A 102 27.87 -23.82 -12.50
CA GLY A 102 26.48 -24.23 -12.25
C GLY A 102 25.67 -23.15 -11.53
N ALA A 103 26.15 -22.69 -10.38
CA ALA A 103 25.44 -21.71 -9.55
C ALA A 103 25.36 -20.32 -10.21
N GLU A 104 26.42 -19.91 -10.92
CA GLU A 104 26.40 -18.64 -11.67
C GLU A 104 25.44 -18.70 -12.87
N SER A 105 25.39 -19.84 -13.56
CA SER A 105 24.43 -20.04 -14.65
C SER A 105 22.99 -20.08 -14.15
N GLU A 106 22.75 -20.72 -12.99
CA GLU A 106 21.44 -20.76 -12.34
C GLU A 106 20.98 -19.35 -11.94
N LEU A 107 21.83 -18.61 -11.22
CA LEU A 107 21.51 -17.23 -10.78
C LEU A 107 21.28 -16.29 -11.97
N SER A 108 22.10 -16.39 -13.02
CA SER A 108 21.90 -15.63 -14.25
C SER A 108 20.57 -15.97 -14.93
N GLY A 109 20.19 -17.26 -14.92
CA GLY A 109 18.89 -17.74 -15.39
C GLY A 109 17.73 -17.18 -14.58
N THR A 110 17.81 -17.20 -13.24
CA THR A 110 16.79 -16.66 -12.34
C THR A 110 16.60 -15.15 -12.55
N TYR A 111 17.68 -14.38 -12.77
CA TYR A 111 17.55 -12.95 -13.11
C TYR A 111 16.85 -12.74 -14.46
N ALA A 112 17.15 -13.56 -15.47
CA ALA A 112 16.50 -13.45 -16.78
C ALA A 112 15.01 -13.81 -16.70
N GLU A 113 14.66 -14.85 -15.97
CA GLU A 113 13.26 -15.24 -15.70
C GLU A 113 12.51 -14.14 -14.94
N THR A 114 13.12 -13.62 -13.87
CA THR A 114 12.60 -12.49 -13.09
C THR A 114 12.36 -11.26 -13.98
N ALA A 115 13.29 -10.94 -14.89
CA ALA A 115 13.12 -9.85 -15.85
C ALA A 115 11.90 -10.05 -16.76
N GLY A 116 11.70 -11.28 -17.26
CA GLY A 116 10.53 -11.63 -18.08
C GLY A 116 9.22 -11.44 -17.32
N ILE A 117 9.13 -11.92 -16.08
CA ILE A 117 7.93 -11.78 -15.25
C ILE A 117 7.66 -10.30 -14.93
N LEU A 118 8.69 -9.51 -14.61
CA LEU A 118 8.53 -8.08 -14.34
C LEU A 118 8.08 -7.30 -15.58
N GLN A 119 8.52 -7.69 -16.77
CA GLN A 119 8.03 -7.11 -18.02
C GLN A 119 6.55 -7.47 -18.25
N GLU A 120 6.15 -8.72 -18.04
CA GLU A 120 4.72 -9.13 -18.11
C GLU A 120 3.87 -8.32 -17.11
N GLN A 121 4.38 -8.04 -15.91
CA GLN A 121 3.71 -7.20 -14.93
C GLN A 121 3.59 -5.75 -15.39
N ALA A 122 4.65 -5.17 -15.96
CA ALA A 122 4.61 -3.82 -16.51
C ALA A 122 3.57 -3.72 -17.64
N ASP A 123 3.57 -4.68 -18.56
CA ASP A 123 2.61 -4.73 -19.67
C ASP A 123 1.16 -4.90 -19.17
N ALA A 124 0.94 -5.69 -18.11
CA ALA A 124 -0.39 -5.86 -17.50
C ALA A 124 -0.87 -4.59 -16.77
N LEU A 125 0.04 -3.78 -16.24
CA LEU A 125 -0.25 -2.51 -15.57
C LEU A 125 -0.43 -1.35 -16.56
N TRP A 126 0.04 -1.50 -17.79
CA TRP A 126 -0.01 -0.45 -18.80
C TRP A 126 -1.45 -0.03 -19.14
N HIS A 127 -1.68 1.28 -19.24
CA HIS A 127 -2.97 1.83 -19.65
C HIS A 127 -2.79 2.93 -20.72
N PRO A 128 -3.36 2.77 -21.94
CA PRO A 128 -3.04 3.65 -23.08
C PRO A 128 -3.26 5.14 -22.81
N VAL A 129 -4.27 5.48 -22.02
CA VAL A 129 -4.62 6.89 -21.74
C VAL A 129 -3.73 7.50 -20.65
N LEU A 130 -3.15 6.68 -19.78
CA LEU A 130 -2.32 7.14 -18.66
C LEU A 130 -0.84 7.18 -19.05
N SER A 131 -0.40 6.18 -19.82
CA SER A 131 1.00 5.97 -20.16
C SER A 131 1.44 6.78 -21.38
N ASP A 132 0.52 7.17 -22.28
CA ASP A 132 0.79 8.16 -23.34
C ASP A 132 0.32 9.56 -22.90
N PRO A 133 1.23 10.52 -22.63
CA PRO A 133 0.81 11.90 -22.42
C PRO A 133 0.16 12.42 -23.71
N PRO A 134 -0.94 13.18 -23.63
CA PRO A 134 -1.53 13.79 -24.81
C PRO A 134 -0.49 14.70 -25.45
N VAL A 135 0.00 14.31 -26.64
CA VAL A 135 0.76 15.17 -27.53
C VAL A 135 -0.09 16.40 -27.79
N THR A 136 0.19 17.45 -27.02
CA THR A 136 -0.45 18.75 -27.17
C THR A 136 -0.02 19.23 -28.55
N SER A 137 -0.90 19.06 -29.52
CA SER A 137 -0.73 19.58 -30.86
C SER A 137 -0.80 21.10 -30.74
N ALA A 138 0.34 21.72 -30.44
CA ALA A 138 0.47 23.16 -30.52
C ALA A 138 0.09 23.58 -31.94
N PRO A 139 -0.81 24.56 -32.13
CA PRO A 139 -1.08 25.07 -33.46
C PRO A 139 0.22 25.62 -34.03
N THR A 140 0.61 25.10 -35.20
CA THR A 140 1.71 25.55 -36.04
C THR A 140 1.58 27.03 -36.33
N ALA A 141 2.12 27.88 -35.45
CA ALA A 141 2.43 29.26 -35.77
C ALA A 141 3.82 29.27 -36.40
N ALA A 142 3.84 29.35 -37.72
CA ALA A 142 5.03 29.58 -38.51
C ALA A 142 5.73 30.87 -38.03
N GLY A 143 6.84 30.70 -37.31
CA GLY A 143 7.72 31.77 -36.87
C GLY A 143 9.15 31.29 -36.94
N LEU A 144 9.84 31.67 -38.02
CA LEU A 144 11.27 31.49 -38.22
C LEU A 144 12.04 32.11 -37.03
N SER A 145 12.70 31.29 -36.22
CA SER A 145 13.81 31.70 -35.35
C SER A 145 14.75 30.52 -35.10
N GLU A 146 16.03 30.83 -35.20
CA GLU A 146 17.20 29.94 -35.28
C GLU A 146 17.38 28.95 -34.12
N PRO A 147 18.11 27.84 -34.35
CA PRO A 147 18.41 26.86 -33.31
C PRO A 147 19.42 27.43 -32.32
N THR A 148 18.95 27.76 -31.11
CA THR A 148 19.83 27.98 -29.96
C THR A 148 20.21 26.62 -29.36
N VAL A 149 21.52 26.46 -29.21
CA VAL A 149 22.28 25.26 -28.84
C VAL A 149 21.70 24.52 -27.63
N ALA A 150 21.61 23.20 -27.78
CA ALA A 150 21.26 22.24 -26.75
C ALA A 150 22.15 22.41 -25.51
N ALA A 151 21.53 22.63 -24.35
CA ALA A 151 22.17 22.35 -23.08
C ALA A 151 22.25 20.82 -22.92
N GLU A 152 23.43 20.25 -23.17
CA GLU A 152 23.78 18.90 -22.72
C GLU A 152 23.68 18.88 -21.19
N SER A 153 22.52 18.47 -20.70
CA SER A 153 22.38 18.06 -19.31
C SER A 153 23.26 16.81 -19.16
N THR A 154 24.45 17.00 -18.59
CA THR A 154 25.35 15.90 -18.21
C THR A 154 24.64 15.10 -17.13
N ALA A 155 23.81 14.14 -17.56
CA ALA A 155 23.16 13.19 -16.67
C ALA A 155 24.26 12.42 -15.95
N ALA A 156 24.28 12.52 -14.62
CA ALA A 156 25.17 11.71 -13.81
C ALA A 156 24.95 10.22 -14.16
N PRO A 157 26.02 9.41 -14.22
CA PRO A 157 25.89 8.00 -14.54
C PRO A 157 24.95 7.34 -13.53
N THR A 158 23.89 6.72 -14.04
CA THR A 158 22.96 5.93 -13.22
C THR A 158 23.78 4.84 -12.51
N PRO A 159 23.66 4.69 -11.17
CA PRO A 159 24.41 3.67 -10.46
C PRO A 159 24.09 2.29 -11.03
N THR A 160 25.13 1.50 -11.30
CA THR A 160 24.96 0.11 -11.76
C THR A 160 24.20 -0.68 -10.70
N PRO A 161 23.13 -1.43 -11.06
CA PRO A 161 22.37 -2.21 -10.10
C PRO A 161 23.28 -3.25 -9.44
N THR A 162 23.14 -3.39 -8.13
CA THR A 162 23.82 -4.45 -7.36
C THR A 162 22.82 -5.55 -7.01
N PRO A 163 23.26 -6.81 -6.85
CA PRO A 163 22.36 -7.91 -6.50
C PRO A 163 21.53 -7.67 -5.23
N ALA A 164 22.18 -7.19 -4.15
CA ALA A 164 21.50 -6.87 -2.89
C ALA A 164 20.58 -5.64 -3.00
N GLY A 165 20.99 -4.62 -3.76
CA GLY A 165 20.17 -3.44 -4.03
C GLY A 165 18.89 -3.80 -4.79
N PHE A 166 19.00 -4.67 -5.79
CA PHE A 166 17.87 -5.15 -6.59
C PHE A 166 16.85 -5.94 -5.74
N VAL A 167 17.31 -6.86 -4.89
CA VAL A 167 16.43 -7.60 -3.97
C VAL A 167 15.71 -6.65 -3.01
N ALA A 168 16.41 -5.65 -2.47
CA ALA A 168 15.80 -4.64 -1.61
C ALA A 168 14.76 -3.78 -2.37
N ASP A 169 15.06 -3.41 -3.61
CA ASP A 169 14.17 -2.68 -4.50
C ASP A 169 12.90 -3.47 -4.86
N LEU A 170 13.02 -4.79 -5.06
CA LEU A 170 11.87 -5.68 -5.25
C LEU A 170 10.98 -5.75 -4.00
N PHE A 171 11.55 -5.93 -2.79
CA PHE A 171 10.76 -5.93 -1.56
C PHE A 171 10.04 -4.59 -1.34
N SER A 172 10.71 -3.47 -1.65
CA SER A 172 10.13 -2.14 -1.56
C SER A 172 8.98 -1.96 -2.55
N SER A 173 9.17 -2.36 -3.81
CA SER A 173 8.12 -2.33 -4.85
C SER A 173 6.93 -3.20 -4.47
N ALA A 174 7.18 -4.43 -4.02
CA ALA A 174 6.15 -5.35 -3.57
C ALA A 174 5.29 -4.74 -2.44
N GLN A 175 5.93 -4.13 -1.44
CA GLN A 175 5.23 -3.48 -0.33
C GLN A 175 4.41 -2.27 -0.79
N GLN A 176 4.94 -1.45 -1.71
CA GLN A 176 4.23 -0.30 -2.26
C GLN A 176 2.95 -0.75 -2.99
N ASN A 177 3.05 -1.81 -3.82
CA ASN A 177 1.92 -2.37 -4.54
C ASN A 177 0.86 -2.95 -3.60
N LEU A 178 1.26 -3.72 -2.58
CA LEU A 178 0.35 -4.24 -1.56
C LEU A 178 -0.33 -3.11 -0.76
N ASN A 179 0.40 -2.05 -0.43
CA ASN A 179 -0.17 -0.89 0.24
C ASN A 179 -1.19 -0.15 -0.63
N ALA A 180 -0.86 0.04 -1.92
CA ALA A 180 -1.76 0.69 -2.88
C ALA A 180 -3.02 -0.14 -3.16
N ALA A 181 -2.91 -1.47 -3.18
CA ALA A 181 -4.05 -2.37 -3.35
C ALA A 181 -5.14 -2.17 -2.28
N VAL A 182 -4.80 -1.70 -1.09
CA VAL A 182 -5.77 -1.44 -0.02
C VAL A 182 -6.76 -0.32 -0.39
N THR A 183 -6.35 0.65 -1.21
CA THR A 183 -7.14 1.88 -1.49
C THR A 183 -7.44 2.13 -2.97
N ALA A 184 -6.80 1.40 -3.89
CA ALA A 184 -7.05 1.50 -5.32
C ALA A 184 -8.49 1.09 -5.70
N GLU A 185 -8.95 1.39 -6.92
CA GLU A 185 -10.23 0.86 -7.40
C GLU A 185 -10.21 -0.68 -7.51
N PRO A 186 -11.34 -1.39 -7.35
CA PRO A 186 -11.35 -2.84 -7.12
C PRO A 186 -10.59 -3.68 -8.16
N GLY A 187 -10.73 -3.37 -9.45
CA GLY A 187 -10.00 -4.07 -10.51
C GLY A 187 -8.48 -3.87 -10.44
N ILE A 188 -8.05 -2.64 -10.18
CA ILE A 188 -6.63 -2.29 -10.04
C ILE A 188 -6.07 -2.78 -8.70
N ALA A 189 -6.88 -2.79 -7.64
CA ALA A 189 -6.51 -3.34 -6.34
C ALA A 189 -6.15 -4.83 -6.44
N ARG A 190 -6.96 -5.61 -7.16
CA ARG A 190 -6.67 -7.02 -7.45
C ARG A 190 -5.34 -7.17 -8.18
N LEU A 191 -5.14 -6.39 -9.25
CA LEU A 191 -3.92 -6.43 -10.05
C LEU A 191 -2.68 -6.04 -9.23
N LEU A 192 -2.73 -4.92 -8.49
CA LEU A 192 -1.64 -4.46 -7.63
C LEU A 192 -1.32 -5.46 -6.52
N ALA A 193 -2.32 -6.13 -5.94
CA ALA A 193 -2.09 -7.19 -4.96
C ALA A 193 -1.33 -8.36 -5.60
N SER A 194 -1.78 -8.87 -6.76
CA SER A 194 -1.11 -9.95 -7.51
C SER A 194 0.33 -9.59 -7.88
N VAL A 195 0.57 -8.39 -8.42
CA VAL A 195 1.90 -7.90 -8.77
C VAL A 195 2.78 -7.82 -7.52
N GLY A 196 2.27 -7.23 -6.42
CA GLY A 196 3.01 -7.12 -5.16
C GLY A 196 3.39 -8.48 -4.56
N ALA A 197 2.47 -9.44 -4.53
CA ALA A 197 2.74 -10.79 -4.05
C ALA A 197 3.76 -11.53 -4.94
N SER A 198 3.66 -11.39 -6.27
CA SER A 198 4.61 -11.98 -7.22
C SER A 198 6.02 -11.40 -7.05
N GLN A 199 6.16 -10.07 -6.97
CA GLN A 199 7.44 -9.41 -6.73
C GLN A 199 8.06 -9.81 -5.39
N ARG A 200 7.25 -9.98 -4.35
CA ARG A 200 7.72 -10.47 -3.05
C ARG A 200 8.28 -11.88 -3.15
N ARG A 201 7.61 -12.79 -3.86
CA ARG A 201 8.11 -14.17 -4.07
C ARG A 201 9.43 -14.19 -4.84
N GLN A 202 9.54 -13.41 -5.91
CA GLN A 202 10.79 -13.28 -6.66
C GLN A 202 11.92 -12.74 -5.77
N ALA A 203 11.63 -11.74 -4.93
CA ALA A 203 12.59 -11.19 -3.98
C ALA A 203 13.07 -12.23 -2.95
N LEU A 204 12.17 -13.09 -2.46
CA LEU A 204 12.49 -14.16 -1.52
C LEU A 204 13.39 -15.23 -2.17
N ALA A 205 13.02 -15.72 -3.36
CA ALA A 205 13.82 -16.71 -4.10
C ALA A 205 15.23 -16.19 -4.41
N LEU A 206 15.34 -14.94 -4.87
CA LEU A 206 16.64 -14.32 -5.11
C LEU A 206 17.42 -14.05 -3.83
N ALA A 207 16.75 -13.75 -2.71
CA ALA A 207 17.42 -13.57 -1.43
C ALA A 207 18.02 -14.89 -0.94
N ASP A 208 17.28 -16.00 -1.03
CA ASP A 208 17.73 -17.32 -0.60
C ASP A 208 18.92 -17.81 -1.41
N LEU A 209 18.85 -17.69 -2.75
CA LEU A 209 19.97 -18.03 -3.65
C LEU A 209 21.26 -17.26 -3.36
N GLN A 210 21.15 -16.04 -2.84
CA GLN A 210 22.28 -15.18 -2.54
C GLN A 210 22.68 -15.18 -1.05
N GLY A 211 21.99 -15.95 -0.20
CA GLY A 211 22.18 -15.94 1.24
C GLY A 211 21.90 -14.57 1.89
N LEU A 212 21.01 -13.78 1.29
CA LEU A 212 20.60 -12.47 1.79
C LEU A 212 19.46 -12.62 2.81
N LYS A 213 19.46 -11.75 3.82
CA LYS A 213 18.36 -11.71 4.78
C LYS A 213 17.14 -11.05 4.16
N SER A 214 16.01 -11.76 4.12
CA SER A 214 14.72 -11.19 3.74
C SER A 214 14.16 -10.27 4.84
N PRO A 215 13.65 -9.07 4.50
CA PRO A 215 12.90 -8.25 5.43
C PRO A 215 11.52 -8.87 5.73
N PRO A 216 11.05 -8.78 6.99
CA PRO A 216 9.69 -9.19 7.31
C PRO A 216 8.67 -8.35 6.52
N PRO A 217 7.45 -8.88 6.28
CA PRO A 217 6.37 -8.08 5.68
C PRO A 217 6.15 -6.79 6.48
N GLY A 218 6.04 -5.66 5.79
CA GLY A 218 5.69 -4.39 6.43
C GLY A 218 4.21 -4.35 6.81
N PRO A 219 3.83 -3.58 7.83
CA PRO A 219 2.41 -3.41 8.17
C PRO A 219 1.68 -2.71 7.02
N LEU A 220 0.52 -3.23 6.64
CA LEU A 220 -0.38 -2.57 5.69
C LEU A 220 -0.94 -1.26 6.27
N PRO A 221 -1.24 -0.26 5.42
CA PRO A 221 -1.83 1.00 5.87
C PRO A 221 -3.16 0.77 6.59
N SER A 222 -3.37 1.53 7.67
CA SER A 222 -4.67 1.54 8.34
C SER A 222 -5.70 2.25 7.46
N VAL A 223 -6.83 1.60 7.22
CA VAL A 223 -7.96 2.24 6.54
C VAL A 223 -8.84 2.90 7.58
N ALA A 224 -9.20 4.17 7.35
CA ALA A 224 -10.17 4.85 8.20
C ALA A 224 -11.46 4.02 8.20
N ALA A 225 -11.92 3.63 9.39
CA ALA A 225 -13.21 2.98 9.51
C ALA A 225 -14.25 3.94 8.91
N GLY A 226 -14.94 3.50 7.85
CA GLY A 226 -16.15 4.18 7.39
C GLY A 226 -17.17 4.26 8.53
N PRO A 227 -18.25 5.04 8.36
CA PRO A 227 -19.30 5.10 9.37
C PRO A 227 -19.76 3.68 9.68
N SER A 228 -19.43 3.19 10.88
CA SER A 228 -19.82 1.84 11.27
C SER A 228 -21.35 1.78 11.23
N PRO A 229 -21.95 0.77 10.58
CA PRO A 229 -23.38 0.60 10.64
C PRO A 229 -23.77 0.56 12.12
N THR A 230 -24.60 1.51 12.55
CA THR A 230 -25.02 1.54 13.94
C THR A 230 -25.99 0.40 14.11
N CYS A 231 -25.52 -0.68 14.74
CA CYS A 231 -26.36 -1.84 14.99
C CYS A 231 -27.61 -1.40 15.75
N PRO A 232 -28.82 -1.64 15.20
CA PRO A 232 -30.04 -1.27 15.89
C PRO A 232 -30.09 -1.99 17.23
N ALA A 233 -30.35 -1.24 18.31
CA ALA A 233 -30.47 -1.82 19.64
C ALA A 233 -31.54 -2.93 19.62
N PRO A 234 -31.31 -4.08 20.27
CA PRO A 234 -32.29 -5.15 20.31
C PRO A 234 -33.59 -4.61 20.90
N ILE A 235 -34.66 -4.57 20.09
CA ILE A 235 -35.98 -4.15 20.55
C ILE A 235 -36.42 -5.17 21.61
N PRO A 236 -36.68 -4.76 22.87
CA PRO A 236 -37.15 -5.70 23.88
C PRO A 236 -38.48 -6.30 23.40
N ARG A 237 -38.51 -7.63 23.24
CA ARG A 237 -39.74 -8.39 22.98
C ARG A 237 -40.60 -8.33 24.23
N ASN A 238 -41.33 -7.23 24.41
CA ASN A 238 -42.40 -7.16 25.39
C ASN A 238 -43.52 -8.09 24.91
N GLY A 239 -43.59 -9.27 25.53
CA GLY A 239 -44.63 -10.25 25.29
C GLY A 239 -46.00 -9.64 25.53
N THR A 240 -46.71 -9.34 24.44
CA THR A 240 -48.17 -9.24 24.47
C THR A 240 -48.68 -10.04 23.29
N ALA A 241 -49.28 -11.19 23.59
CA ALA A 241 -50.02 -11.99 22.62
C ALA A 241 -51.18 -11.15 22.10
N GLY A 242 -51.14 -10.77 20.82
CA GLY A 242 -52.19 -10.02 20.16
C GLY A 242 -51.95 -10.05 18.67
N GLY A 243 -52.66 -10.95 17.98
CA GLY A 243 -52.48 -11.20 16.56
C GLY A 243 -52.61 -9.94 15.70
N SER A 244 -51.66 -9.77 14.79
CA SER A 244 -51.81 -9.02 13.56
C SER A 244 -50.71 -9.48 12.61
N THR A 245 -51.16 -10.04 11.49
CA THR A 245 -50.52 -10.26 10.19
C THR A 245 -49.00 -10.08 10.07
N PRO A 246 -48.30 -11.03 9.40
CA PRO A 246 -46.89 -10.86 9.09
C PRO A 246 -46.75 -9.69 8.11
N ARG A 247 -46.33 -8.54 8.62
CA ARG A 247 -45.71 -7.50 7.82
C ARG A 247 -44.50 -8.16 7.17
N ALA A 248 -44.53 -8.26 5.84
CA ALA A 248 -43.40 -8.70 5.05
C ALA A 248 -42.16 -7.98 5.58
N GLY A 249 -41.34 -8.73 6.31
CA GLY A 249 -40.00 -8.29 6.64
C GLY A 249 -39.33 -8.01 5.32
N THR A 250 -38.74 -6.84 5.21
CA THR A 250 -37.62 -6.62 4.30
C THR A 250 -36.79 -7.89 4.28
N SER A 251 -36.54 -8.43 3.09
CA SER A 251 -35.61 -9.54 2.85
C SER A 251 -34.36 -9.39 3.72
N PRO A 252 -33.64 -10.50 4.03
CA PRO A 252 -32.26 -10.37 4.47
C PRO A 252 -31.61 -9.31 3.59
N GLU A 253 -31.10 -8.23 4.17
CA GLU A 253 -30.29 -7.29 3.40
C GLU A 253 -29.14 -8.14 2.87
N ASP A 254 -29.18 -8.43 1.56
CA ASP A 254 -28.13 -9.16 0.87
C ASP A 254 -26.87 -8.31 1.05
N HIS A 255 -26.02 -8.70 2.00
CA HIS A 255 -24.71 -8.10 2.21
C HIS A 255 -23.71 -9.00 1.50
N PRO A 256 -23.51 -8.87 0.17
CA PRO A 256 -22.62 -9.75 -0.59
C PRO A 256 -21.20 -9.76 -0.03
N GLU A 257 -20.76 -8.64 0.54
CA GLU A 257 -19.48 -8.55 1.26
C GLU A 257 -19.46 -9.42 2.54
N ALA A 258 -20.56 -9.45 3.30
CA ALA A 258 -20.67 -10.29 4.49
C ALA A 258 -20.71 -11.78 4.13
N ASP A 259 -21.39 -12.14 3.04
CA ASP A 259 -21.43 -13.52 2.54
C ASP A 259 -20.03 -13.98 2.10
N LEU A 260 -19.34 -13.16 1.31
CA LEU A 260 -17.98 -13.43 0.85
C LEU A 260 -16.99 -13.51 2.02
N LEU A 261 -17.09 -12.61 3.00
CA LEU A 261 -16.27 -12.65 4.21
C LEU A 261 -16.60 -13.88 5.08
N GLY A 262 -17.87 -14.26 5.17
CA GLY A 262 -18.31 -15.46 5.87
C GLY A 262 -17.76 -16.73 5.24
N GLU A 263 -17.72 -16.80 3.91
CA GLU A 263 -17.11 -17.89 3.16
C GLU A 263 -15.60 -17.98 3.43
N ALA A 264 -14.88 -16.86 3.39
CA ALA A 264 -13.45 -16.83 3.68
C ALA A 264 -13.12 -17.25 5.12
N VAL A 265 -13.92 -16.80 6.09
CA VAL A 265 -13.80 -17.25 7.50
C VAL A 265 -14.00 -18.76 7.62
N ALA A 266 -14.99 -19.32 6.92
CA ALA A 266 -15.22 -20.75 6.92
C ALA A 266 -14.07 -21.53 6.26
N ALA A 267 -13.48 -20.99 5.20
CA ALA A 267 -12.31 -21.57 4.54
C ALA A 267 -11.07 -21.54 5.44
N GLU A 268 -10.84 -20.46 6.19
CA GLU A 268 -9.76 -20.37 7.19
C GLU A 268 -9.94 -21.39 8.33
N HIS A 269 -11.15 -21.54 8.87
CA HIS A 269 -11.43 -22.59 9.88
C HIS A 269 -11.20 -24.00 9.34
N ARG A 270 -11.63 -24.27 8.09
CA ARG A 270 -11.38 -25.55 7.43
C ARG A 270 -9.88 -25.81 7.27
N SER A 271 -9.11 -24.78 6.95
CA SER A 271 -7.66 -24.87 6.77
C SER A 271 -6.94 -25.12 8.07
N ALA A 272 -7.29 -24.40 9.14
CA ALA A 272 -6.78 -24.67 10.49
C ALA A 272 -7.01 -26.14 10.88
N TYR A 273 -8.24 -26.64 10.68
CA TYR A 273 -8.56 -28.04 10.97
C TYR A 273 -7.76 -29.03 10.12
N ALA A 274 -7.59 -28.78 8.82
CA ALA A 274 -6.80 -29.64 7.95
C ALA A 274 -5.33 -29.72 8.41
N TYR A 275 -4.73 -28.59 8.77
CA TYR A 275 -3.37 -28.53 9.31
C TYR A 275 -3.24 -29.25 10.65
N GLU A 276 -4.21 -29.12 11.57
CA GLU A 276 -4.22 -29.85 12.84
C GLU A 276 -4.27 -31.37 12.63
N VAL A 277 -5.11 -31.84 11.70
CA VAL A 277 -5.21 -33.27 11.37
C VAL A 277 -3.93 -33.78 10.72
N ALA A 278 -3.32 -32.99 9.82
CA ALA A 278 -2.02 -33.33 9.24
C ALA A 278 -0.92 -33.40 10.33
N ALA A 279 -0.87 -32.42 11.22
CA ALA A 279 0.09 -32.37 12.33
C ALA A 279 -0.05 -33.59 13.26
N ALA A 280 -1.28 -34.01 13.56
CA ALA A 280 -1.54 -35.17 14.40
C ALA A 280 -1.09 -36.51 13.77
N ARG A 281 -0.88 -36.55 12.45
CA ARG A 281 -0.51 -37.75 11.69
C ARG A 281 0.93 -37.74 11.19
N GLY A 282 1.52 -36.56 11.04
CA GLY A 282 2.84 -36.35 10.44
C GLY A 282 4.01 -36.56 11.40
N ALA A 283 5.21 -36.65 10.84
CA ALA A 283 6.46 -36.76 11.59
C ALA A 283 6.98 -35.42 12.12
N GLU A 284 6.63 -34.30 11.46
CA GLU A 284 7.06 -32.94 11.79
C GLU A 284 5.86 -32.07 12.22
N PRO A 285 5.32 -32.25 13.43
CA PRO A 285 4.08 -31.61 13.85
C PRO A 285 4.21 -30.11 14.14
N SER A 286 5.40 -29.59 14.45
CA SER A 286 5.55 -28.22 14.97
C SER A 286 5.20 -27.15 13.93
N THR A 287 5.72 -27.27 12.71
CA THR A 287 5.44 -26.33 11.62
C THR A 287 3.97 -26.35 11.20
N LEU A 288 3.38 -27.55 11.14
CA LEU A 288 1.95 -27.71 10.83
C LEU A 288 1.04 -27.13 11.92
N VAL A 289 1.43 -27.22 13.20
CA VAL A 289 0.71 -26.57 14.31
C VAL A 289 0.82 -25.05 14.24
N GLU A 290 1.98 -24.51 13.86
CA GLU A 290 2.15 -23.06 13.64
C GLU A 290 1.22 -22.58 12.52
N PHE A 291 1.19 -23.27 11.37
CA PHE A 291 0.27 -22.93 10.28
C PHE A 291 -1.20 -23.05 10.69
N ALA A 292 -1.58 -24.10 11.45
CA ALA A 292 -2.93 -24.20 11.99
C ALA A 292 -3.30 -22.98 12.85
N ALA A 293 -2.40 -22.53 13.73
CA ALA A 293 -2.62 -21.38 14.59
C ALA A 293 -2.76 -20.07 13.79
N GLU A 294 -2.02 -19.92 12.70
CA GLU A 294 -2.12 -18.76 11.80
C GLU A 294 -3.47 -18.71 11.09
N HIS A 295 -3.94 -19.83 10.53
CA HIS A 295 -5.28 -19.92 9.93
C HIS A 295 -6.39 -19.66 10.96
N ALA A 296 -6.28 -20.21 12.17
CA ALA A 296 -7.24 -19.97 13.26
C ALA A 296 -7.26 -18.49 13.69
N SER A 297 -6.10 -17.85 13.79
CA SER A 297 -5.98 -16.42 14.07
C SER A 297 -6.62 -15.56 12.96
N ALA A 298 -6.39 -15.92 11.70
CA ALA A 298 -7.01 -15.27 10.55
C ALA A 298 -8.53 -15.39 10.55
N ALA A 299 -9.06 -16.58 10.84
CA ALA A 299 -10.50 -16.80 10.99
C ALA A 299 -11.08 -15.90 12.10
N GLY A 300 -10.44 -15.82 13.27
CA GLY A 300 -10.88 -14.94 14.37
C GLY A 300 -10.85 -13.45 14.02
N ALA A 301 -9.88 -13.01 13.22
CA ALA A 301 -9.83 -11.65 12.69
C ALA A 301 -10.99 -11.39 11.70
N GLY A 302 -11.25 -12.32 10.78
CA GLY A 302 -12.37 -12.25 9.84
C GLY A 302 -13.73 -12.25 10.53
N GLU A 303 -13.93 -13.06 11.57
CA GLU A 303 -15.17 -13.03 12.38
C GLU A 303 -15.38 -11.69 13.09
N THR A 304 -14.29 -11.06 13.51
CA THR A 304 -14.36 -9.72 14.11
C THR A 304 -14.84 -8.70 13.08
N LEU A 305 -14.32 -8.76 11.85
CA LEU A 305 -14.81 -7.93 10.74
C LEU A 305 -16.27 -8.25 10.41
N LEU A 306 -16.64 -9.53 10.34
CA LEU A 306 -18.00 -9.95 10.01
C LEU A 306 -19.03 -9.43 11.02
N ARG A 307 -18.68 -9.38 12.32
CA ARG A 307 -19.52 -8.75 13.36
C ARG A 307 -19.73 -7.26 13.14
N THR A 308 -18.75 -6.55 12.60
CA THR A 308 -18.89 -5.11 12.30
C THR A 308 -19.83 -4.85 11.14
N ILE A 309 -19.99 -5.81 10.23
CA ILE A 309 -20.86 -5.67 9.04
C ILE A 309 -22.27 -6.15 9.37
N THR A 310 -22.41 -7.34 9.95
CA THR A 310 -23.72 -8.00 10.09
C THR A 310 -24.51 -7.55 11.31
N CYS A 311 -23.84 -7.15 12.40
CA CYS A 311 -24.38 -6.79 13.73
C CYS A 311 -24.71 -7.92 14.73
N PRO A 312 -25.48 -9.00 14.44
CA PRO A 312 -25.57 -10.11 15.37
C PRO A 312 -24.29 -10.95 15.31
N GLN A 313 -24.03 -11.68 16.38
CA GLN A 313 -22.92 -12.63 16.40
C GLN A 313 -23.15 -13.71 15.32
N PRO A 314 -22.12 -14.06 14.52
CA PRO A 314 -22.17 -15.21 13.64
C PRO A 314 -22.64 -16.46 14.40
N GLY A 315 -23.32 -17.36 13.70
CA GLY A 315 -23.73 -18.65 14.27
C GLY A 315 -22.54 -19.46 14.79
N PRO A 316 -22.78 -20.47 15.63
CA PRO A 316 -21.71 -21.35 16.11
C PRO A 316 -21.01 -22.03 14.94
N GLN A 317 -19.68 -22.11 15.02
CA GLN A 317 -18.85 -22.79 14.03
C GLN A 317 -19.11 -24.30 14.03
N ALA A 318 -18.87 -24.95 12.88
CA ALA A 318 -18.89 -26.40 12.79
C ALA A 318 -17.82 -27.00 13.72
N PRO A 319 -18.14 -28.03 14.52
CA PRO A 319 -17.17 -28.62 15.46
C PRO A 319 -16.08 -29.45 14.75
N ALA A 320 -16.28 -29.80 13.48
CA ALA A 320 -15.34 -30.51 12.64
C ALA A 320 -15.68 -30.26 11.16
N PHE A 321 -14.68 -30.44 10.29
CA PHE A 321 -14.84 -30.37 8.84
C PHE A 321 -14.61 -31.75 8.23
N ALA A 322 -15.36 -32.06 7.16
CA ALA A 322 -15.07 -33.22 6.36
C ALA A 322 -13.76 -33.00 5.59
N LEU A 323 -12.89 -34.01 5.59
CA LEU A 323 -11.68 -34.06 4.76
C LEU A 323 -11.85 -35.18 3.74
N ASP A 324 -11.50 -34.91 2.50
CA ASP A 324 -11.63 -35.85 1.40
C ASP A 324 -10.66 -37.03 1.53
N ALA A 325 -10.96 -38.16 0.87
CA ALA A 325 -10.09 -39.34 0.89
C ALA A 325 -8.66 -39.02 0.43
N ALA A 326 -8.51 -38.14 -0.57
CA ALA A 326 -7.23 -37.68 -1.08
C ALA A 326 -6.34 -37.04 -0.01
N PHE A 327 -6.92 -36.37 0.99
CA PHE A 327 -6.17 -35.79 2.11
C PHE A 327 -5.44 -36.86 2.92
N PHE A 328 -6.04 -38.05 3.07
CA PHE A 328 -5.44 -39.14 3.84
C PHE A 328 -4.39 -39.91 3.05
N ASP A 329 -4.46 -39.87 1.72
CA ASP A 329 -3.49 -40.48 0.82
C ASP A 329 -2.24 -39.59 0.67
N ASP A 330 -2.43 -38.28 0.48
CA ASP A 330 -1.36 -37.29 0.34
C ASP A 330 -1.76 -35.95 1.02
N PRO A 331 -1.46 -35.78 2.32
CA PRO A 331 -1.82 -34.57 3.04
C PRO A 331 -1.03 -33.35 2.57
N GLU A 332 0.22 -33.52 2.13
CA GLU A 332 1.07 -32.39 1.69
C GLU A 332 0.53 -31.78 0.40
N ALA A 333 0.23 -32.62 -0.61
CA ALA A 333 -0.35 -32.15 -1.86
C ALA A 333 -1.74 -31.50 -1.64
N THR A 334 -2.55 -32.07 -0.74
CA THR A 334 -3.88 -31.52 -0.44
C THR A 334 -3.81 -30.18 0.28
N LEU A 335 -2.87 -30.00 1.23
CA LEU A 335 -2.64 -28.72 1.89
C LEU A 335 -2.08 -27.65 0.91
N ALA A 336 -1.20 -28.05 -0.02
CA ALA A 336 -0.72 -27.16 -1.07
C ALA A 336 -1.86 -26.69 -2.00
N ALA A 337 -2.77 -27.61 -2.37
CA ALA A 337 -3.97 -27.28 -3.15
C ALA A 337 -4.89 -26.32 -2.38
N LEU A 338 -5.15 -26.60 -1.10
CA LEU A 338 -5.95 -25.74 -0.24
C LEU A 338 -5.41 -24.31 -0.14
N ASN A 339 -4.10 -24.15 0.01
CA ASN A 339 -3.47 -22.82 0.04
C ASN A 339 -3.61 -22.09 -1.30
N THR A 340 -3.55 -22.82 -2.41
CA THR A 340 -3.74 -22.25 -3.76
C THR A 340 -5.18 -21.78 -3.94
N GLU A 341 -6.16 -22.55 -3.45
CA GLU A 341 -7.58 -22.15 -3.43
C GLU A 341 -7.79 -20.90 -2.57
N LEU A 342 -7.23 -20.85 -1.36
CA LEU A 342 -7.31 -19.67 -0.50
C LEU A 342 -6.68 -18.43 -1.14
N MET A 343 -5.55 -18.57 -1.81
CA MET A 343 -4.91 -17.45 -2.51
C MET A 343 -5.81 -16.91 -3.63
N THR A 344 -6.47 -17.81 -4.37
CA THR A 344 -7.44 -17.42 -5.41
C THR A 344 -8.64 -16.70 -4.80
N MET A 345 -9.18 -17.23 -3.70
CA MET A 345 -10.27 -16.60 -2.96
C MET A 345 -9.87 -15.20 -2.46
N TYR A 346 -8.70 -15.04 -1.85
CA TYR A 346 -8.28 -13.76 -1.31
C TYR A 346 -8.01 -12.71 -2.39
N VAL A 347 -7.43 -13.07 -3.53
CA VAL A 347 -7.24 -12.11 -4.63
C VAL A 347 -8.59 -11.67 -5.22
N ASP A 348 -9.57 -12.57 -5.31
CA ASP A 348 -10.93 -12.22 -5.70
C ASP A 348 -11.57 -11.28 -4.66
N MET A 349 -11.41 -11.57 -3.36
CA MET A 349 -11.87 -10.70 -2.29
C MET A 349 -11.26 -9.30 -2.36
N VAL A 350 -9.98 -9.15 -2.71
CA VAL A 350 -9.36 -7.84 -2.89
C VAL A 350 -10.12 -7.02 -3.95
N GLY A 351 -10.57 -7.66 -5.03
CA GLY A 351 -11.33 -7.01 -6.10
C GLY A 351 -12.85 -6.89 -5.86
N LEU A 352 -13.39 -7.50 -4.81
CA LEU A 352 -14.84 -7.54 -4.53
C LEU A 352 -15.25 -6.87 -3.21
N THR A 353 -14.29 -6.58 -2.32
CA THR A 353 -14.52 -5.96 -1.02
C THR A 353 -13.84 -4.59 -0.95
N ASP A 354 -14.16 -3.78 0.06
CA ASP A 354 -13.52 -2.49 0.32
C ASP A 354 -13.04 -2.40 1.78
N GLY A 355 -12.35 -1.30 2.10
CA GLY A 355 -12.14 -0.90 3.49
C GLY A 355 -11.38 -1.94 4.34
N PRO A 356 -11.83 -2.20 5.58
CA PRO A 356 -11.21 -3.17 6.47
C PRO A 356 -11.19 -4.61 5.93
N ALA A 357 -12.22 -5.04 5.18
CA ALA A 357 -12.29 -6.38 4.61
C ALA A 357 -11.26 -6.56 3.49
N ARG A 358 -11.12 -5.58 2.59
CA ARG A 358 -10.07 -5.59 1.57
C ARG A 358 -8.68 -5.62 2.19
N ARG A 359 -8.42 -4.77 3.19
CA ARG A 359 -7.11 -4.76 3.87
C ARG A 359 -6.78 -6.12 4.48
N TRP A 360 -7.77 -6.77 5.08
CA TRP A 360 -7.61 -8.13 5.60
C TRP A 360 -7.31 -9.13 4.49
N ALA A 361 -8.04 -9.10 3.37
CA ALA A 361 -7.78 -9.95 2.22
C ALA A 361 -6.36 -9.74 1.63
N VAL A 362 -5.90 -8.50 1.47
CA VAL A 362 -4.52 -8.19 1.02
C VAL A 362 -3.48 -8.77 1.98
N GLN A 363 -3.70 -8.67 3.29
CA GLN A 363 -2.79 -9.25 4.28
C GLN A 363 -2.71 -10.77 4.12
N ARG A 364 -3.87 -11.45 4.11
CA ARG A 364 -3.94 -12.91 4.01
C ARG A 364 -3.35 -13.43 2.71
N PHE A 365 -3.62 -12.74 1.61
CA PHE A 365 -3.02 -13.03 0.32
C PHE A 365 -1.49 -12.95 0.36
N SER A 366 -0.94 -11.88 0.95
CA SER A 366 0.52 -11.71 1.09
C SER A 366 1.16 -12.74 2.03
N ASP A 367 0.47 -13.12 3.11
CA ASP A 367 0.95 -14.14 4.05
C ASP A 367 1.06 -15.50 3.36
N LEU A 368 0.00 -15.92 2.64
CA LEU A 368 -0.01 -17.17 1.90
C LEU A 368 1.02 -17.20 0.77
N ALA A 369 1.21 -16.08 0.06
CA ALA A 369 2.25 -15.95 -0.96
C ALA A 369 3.65 -16.16 -0.38
N HIS A 370 3.89 -15.67 0.85
CA HIS A 370 5.14 -15.90 1.57
C HIS A 370 5.31 -17.37 1.96
N HIS A 371 4.25 -18.04 2.43
CA HIS A 371 4.32 -19.44 2.82
C HIS A 371 4.52 -20.38 1.62
N GLN A 372 3.87 -20.09 0.49
CA GLN A 372 4.08 -20.88 -0.72
C GLN A 372 5.54 -20.84 -1.19
N HIS A 373 6.23 -19.71 -1.03
CA HIS A 373 7.68 -19.63 -1.31
C HIS A 373 8.51 -20.60 -0.45
N LEU A 374 8.13 -20.81 0.81
CA LEU A 374 8.84 -21.76 1.69
C LEU A 374 8.54 -23.23 1.34
N ALA A 375 7.44 -23.48 0.63
CA ALA A 375 6.98 -24.83 0.30
C ALA A 375 7.40 -25.29 -1.11
N THR A 376 7.69 -24.36 -2.03
CA THR A 376 8.04 -24.70 -3.42
C THR A 376 9.26 -23.93 -3.90
N ASP A 377 10.18 -24.64 -4.56
CA ASP A 377 11.33 -24.03 -5.24
C ASP A 377 10.96 -23.41 -6.61
N ALA A 378 9.69 -23.53 -7.04
CA ALA A 378 9.24 -23.11 -8.36
C ALA A 378 8.70 -21.67 -8.39
N VAL A 379 9.25 -20.85 -9.28
CA VAL A 379 8.84 -19.47 -9.55
C VAL A 379 7.80 -19.45 -10.69
N GLU A 380 6.56 -19.86 -10.42
CA GLU A 380 5.49 -19.69 -11.40
C GLU A 380 4.88 -18.29 -11.34
N ALA A 381 4.43 -17.78 -12.49
CA ALA A 381 3.68 -16.52 -12.56
C ALA A 381 2.42 -16.60 -11.68
N PHE A 382 2.19 -15.53 -10.92
CA PHE A 382 1.14 -15.54 -9.90
C PHE A 382 -0.26 -15.46 -10.54
N PRO A 383 -1.28 -16.15 -9.97
CA PRO A 383 -2.66 -16.04 -10.42
C PRO A 383 -3.12 -14.57 -10.57
N GLY A 384 -3.75 -14.27 -11.71
CA GLY A 384 -4.35 -12.96 -12.01
C GLY A 384 -3.51 -12.00 -12.87
N ILE A 385 -2.29 -12.37 -13.28
CA ILE A 385 -1.46 -11.55 -14.21
C ILE A 385 -1.72 -11.93 -15.68
N ARG A 386 -2.15 -13.17 -15.95
CA ARG A 386 -2.53 -13.65 -17.29
C ARG A 386 -4.05 -13.86 -17.33
N ASN A 387 -4.75 -13.13 -18.21
CA ASN A 387 -6.16 -13.34 -18.52
C ASN A 387 -6.34 -14.40 -19.61
#